data_AF-A0A0T6B641-F1
#
_entry.id   AF-A0A0T6B641-F1
#
_cell.length_a   1.000
_cell.length_b   1.000
_cell.length_c   1.000
_cell.angle_alpha   90.00
_cell.angle_beta   90.00
_cell.angle_gamma   90.00
#
_symmetry.space_group_name_H-M   'P 1'
#
loop_
_entity.id
_entity.type
_entity.pdbx_description
1 polymer ?
#
loop_
_entity_poly.entity_id
_entity_poly.type
_entity_poly.pdbx_seq_one_letter_code
_entity_poly.pdbx_strand_id
1 'polypeptide(L)'
;RVVLSLACSASWALNGRLVMLLISRCGETYENGTQPVRAAAQAAASQTLTAFYEECQEIIQQQLKHKNSGSSAEMVYNKTSAVACFNEAIPVMQYIISRLEEMKTFPKSNDTAVYLLECLLTLVNTLPQSVHTNTHFTT
;
A
#
# COMPACT_ATOMS: atom_id res chain seq x y z
N ARG A 1 -4.58 9.17 -14.91
CA ARG A 1 -4.49 8.15 -15.99
C ARG A 1 -3.17 7.39 -15.95
N VAL A 2 -2.01 8.03 -16.18
CA VAL A 2 -0.70 7.34 -16.21
C VAL A 2 -0.39 6.60 -14.91
N VAL A 3 -0.62 7.23 -13.74
CA VAL A 3 -0.47 6.59 -12.42
C VAL A 3 -1.27 5.29 -12.32
N LEU A 4 -2.53 5.32 -12.77
CA LEU A 4 -3.40 4.15 -12.72
C LEU A 4 -2.92 3.05 -13.67
N SER A 5 -2.55 3.40 -14.90
CA SER A 5 -2.01 2.43 -15.86
C SER A 5 -0.71 1.79 -15.38
N LEU A 6 0.12 2.54 -14.64
CA LEU A 6 1.33 2.02 -14.03
C LEU A 6 1.00 1.06 -12.88
N ALA A 7 0.05 1.44 -12.01
CA ALA A 7 -0.35 0.59 -10.89
C ALA A 7 -1.00 -0.73 -11.34
N CYS A 8 -1.81 -0.72 -12.39
CA CYS A 8 -2.53 -1.91 -12.87
C CYS A 8 -1.77 -2.68 -13.97
N SER A 9 -0.48 -2.39 -14.18
CA SER A 9 0.30 -3.06 -15.23
C SER A 9 0.73 -4.45 -14.78
N ALA A 10 0.28 -5.49 -15.48
CA ALA A 10 0.63 -6.89 -15.20
C ALA A 10 2.09 -7.26 -15.55
N SER A 11 2.90 -6.32 -16.03
CA SER A 11 4.27 -6.56 -16.49
C SER A 11 5.34 -6.37 -15.42
N TRP A 12 4.98 -5.93 -14.22
CA TRP A 12 5.91 -5.59 -13.15
C TRP A 12 5.23 -5.62 -11.78
N ALA A 13 6.02 -5.87 -10.73
CA ALA A 13 5.54 -5.89 -9.36
C ALA A 13 5.57 -4.48 -8.74
N LEU A 14 4.45 -4.05 -8.15
CA LEU A 14 4.37 -2.83 -7.34
C LEU A 14 5.04 -3.06 -5.98
N ASN A 15 6.20 -2.45 -5.77
CA ASN A 15 6.84 -2.42 -4.45
C ASN A 15 6.44 -1.17 -3.64
N GLY A 16 6.69 -1.19 -2.33
CA GLY A 16 6.28 -0.14 -1.41
C GLY A 16 6.84 1.24 -1.76
N ARG A 17 8.05 1.32 -2.34
CA ARG A 17 8.64 2.60 -2.76
C ARG A 17 7.87 3.24 -3.92
N LEU A 18 7.45 2.42 -4.87
CA LEU A 18 6.66 2.89 -6.00
C LEU A 18 5.27 3.29 -5.56
N VAL A 19 4.64 2.51 -4.69
CA VAL A 19 3.37 2.87 -4.07
C VAL A 19 3.48 4.24 -3.43
N MET A 20 4.44 4.46 -2.50
CA MET A 20 4.67 5.76 -1.86
C MET A 20 4.81 6.91 -2.86
N LEU A 21 5.56 6.73 -3.96
CA LEU A 21 5.69 7.73 -5.01
C LEU A 21 4.34 8.04 -5.66
N LEU A 22 3.55 7.03 -6.01
CA LEU A 22 2.26 7.20 -6.67
C LEU A 22 1.21 7.87 -5.77
N ILE A 23 1.07 7.45 -4.51
CA ILE A 23 0.19 8.13 -3.54
C ILE A 23 0.68 9.56 -3.25
N SER A 24 1.99 9.83 -3.25
CA SER A 24 2.50 11.20 -3.14
C SER A 24 2.02 12.08 -4.30
N ARG A 25 2.14 11.59 -5.54
CA ARG A 25 1.71 12.33 -6.74
C ARG A 25 0.19 12.50 -6.81
N CYS A 26 -0.57 11.49 -6.39
CA CYS A 26 -2.01 11.62 -6.23
C CYS A 26 -2.36 12.69 -5.18
N GLY A 27 -1.64 12.75 -4.05
CA GLY A 27 -1.83 13.76 -3.01
C GLY A 27 -1.58 15.19 -3.51
N GLU A 28 -0.48 15.41 -4.24
CA GLU A 28 -0.18 16.72 -4.87
C GLU A 28 -1.27 17.13 -5.87
N THR A 29 -1.75 16.17 -6.66
CA THR A 29 -2.82 16.38 -7.65
C THR A 29 -4.15 16.66 -6.97
N TYR A 30 -4.42 16.00 -5.84
CA TYR A 30 -5.60 16.20 -5.02
C TYR A 30 -5.60 17.59 -4.35
N GLU A 31 -4.47 18.04 -3.81
CA GLU A 31 -4.35 19.36 -3.18
C GLU A 31 -4.67 20.49 -4.17
N ASN A 32 -4.11 20.42 -5.38
CA ASN A 32 -4.14 21.50 -6.37
C ASN A 32 -5.23 21.37 -7.44
N GLY A 33 -5.93 20.23 -7.49
CA GLY A 33 -6.89 19.91 -8.55
C GLY A 33 -8.28 20.51 -8.35
N THR A 34 -9.03 20.62 -9.45
CA THR A 34 -10.50 20.83 -9.42
C THR A 34 -11.19 19.60 -8.84
N GLN A 35 -12.45 19.70 -8.41
CA GLN A 35 -13.16 18.58 -7.78
C GLN A 35 -13.17 17.27 -8.60
N PRO A 36 -13.36 17.27 -9.94
CA PRO A 36 -13.20 16.06 -10.75
C PRO A 36 -11.77 15.49 -10.72
N VAL A 37 -10.76 16.36 -10.71
CA VAL A 37 -9.34 15.96 -10.62
C VAL A 37 -9.03 15.36 -9.26
N ARG A 38 -9.58 15.93 -8.17
CA ARG A 38 -9.47 15.39 -6.81
C ARG A 38 -10.07 13.99 -6.72
N ALA A 39 -11.30 13.81 -7.21
CA ALA A 39 -11.94 12.51 -7.25
C ALA A 39 -11.13 11.47 -8.06
N ALA A 40 -10.58 11.88 -9.20
CA ALA A 40 -9.73 11.01 -10.02
C ALA A 40 -8.40 10.66 -9.33
N ALA A 41 -7.77 11.61 -8.62
CA ALA A 41 -6.55 11.39 -7.86
C ALA A 41 -6.79 10.43 -6.69
N GLN A 42 -7.91 10.61 -5.97
CA GLN A 42 -8.34 9.71 -4.91
C GLN A 42 -8.57 8.29 -5.42
N ALA A 43 -9.35 8.15 -6.50
CA ALA A 43 -9.61 6.84 -7.11
C ALA A 43 -8.32 6.15 -7.61
N ALA A 44 -7.35 6.91 -8.12
CA ALA A 44 -6.07 6.36 -8.56
C ALA A 44 -5.19 5.92 -7.37
N ALA A 45 -5.20 6.68 -6.27
CA ALA A 45 -4.52 6.29 -5.03
C ALA A 45 -5.12 5.00 -4.45
N SER A 46 -6.45 4.92 -4.33
CA SER A 46 -7.13 3.71 -3.83
C SER A 46 -6.82 2.49 -4.69
N GLN A 47 -6.91 2.60 -6.03
CA GLN A 47 -6.59 1.49 -6.93
C GLN A 47 -5.12 1.08 -6.85
N THR A 48 -4.20 2.02 -6.62
CA THR A 48 -2.78 1.70 -6.42
C THR A 48 -2.57 0.87 -5.15
N LEU A 49 -3.24 1.23 -4.05
CA LEU A 49 -3.16 0.49 -2.80
C LEU A 49 -3.82 -0.89 -2.91
N THR A 50 -4.94 -1.00 -3.63
CA THR A 50 -5.58 -2.31 -3.91
C THR A 50 -4.68 -3.21 -4.76
N ALA A 51 -4.08 -2.71 -5.83
CA ALA A 51 -3.16 -3.49 -6.67
C ALA A 51 -1.91 -3.94 -5.88
N PHE A 52 -1.38 -3.07 -5.01
CA PHE A 52 -0.29 -3.43 -4.11
C PHE A 52 -0.62 -4.59 -3.17
N TYR A 53 -1.87 -4.66 -2.70
CA TYR A 53 -2.33 -5.80 -1.92
C TYR A 53 -2.45 -7.08 -2.73
N GLU A 54 -2.97 -7.02 -3.95
CA GLU A 54 -3.07 -8.20 -4.82
C GLU A 54 -1.68 -8.82 -5.03
N GLU A 55 -0.66 -8.00 -5.27
CA GLU A 55 0.74 -8.44 -5.34
C GLU A 55 1.20 -9.11 -4.02
N CYS A 56 0.90 -8.48 -2.88
CA CYS A 56 1.23 -9.05 -1.57
C CYS A 56 0.56 -10.40 -1.33
N GLN A 57 -0.71 -10.57 -1.75
CA GLN A 57 -1.41 -11.84 -1.66
C GLN A 57 -0.80 -12.89 -2.58
N GLU A 58 -0.45 -12.52 -3.82
CA GLU A 58 0.16 -13.44 -4.77
C GLU A 58 1.49 -13.97 -4.25
N ILE A 59 2.33 -13.12 -3.66
CA ILE A 59 3.59 -13.52 -3.00
C ILE A 59 3.32 -14.57 -1.91
N ILE A 60 2.28 -14.36 -1.08
CA ILE A 60 1.90 -15.31 -0.03
C ILE A 60 1.38 -16.62 -0.65
N GLN A 61 0.52 -16.55 -1.67
CA GLN A 61 -0.13 -17.71 -2.28
C GLN A 61 0.82 -18.59 -3.11
N GLN A 62 1.69 -17.99 -3.93
CA GLN A 62 2.63 -18.73 -4.78
C GLN A 62 3.55 -19.62 -3.93
N GLN A 63 4.00 -19.13 -2.78
CA GLN A 63 4.89 -19.86 -1.88
C GLN A 63 4.16 -20.95 -1.06
N LEU A 64 2.87 -20.76 -0.75
CA LEU A 64 2.02 -21.81 -0.17
C LEU A 64 1.82 -23.00 -1.14
N LYS A 65 1.70 -22.73 -2.45
CA LYS A 65 1.62 -23.81 -3.46
C LYS A 65 2.91 -24.63 -3.52
N HIS A 66 4.08 -23.99 -3.42
CA HIS A 66 5.37 -24.69 -3.34
C HIS A 66 5.54 -25.56 -2.09
N LYS A 67 4.91 -25.20 -0.96
CA LYS A 67 4.88 -26.02 0.26
C LYS A 67 4.13 -27.35 0.07
N ASN A 68 3.05 -27.35 -0.71
CA ASN A 68 2.21 -28.53 -0.94
C ASN A 68 2.79 -29.51 -1.97
N SER A 69 3.84 -29.12 -2.71
CA SER A 69 4.53 -29.98 -3.68
C SER A 69 5.58 -30.92 -3.08
N GLY A 70 5.73 -31.00 -1.75
CA GLY A 70 6.53 -32.05 -1.08
C GLY A 70 8.05 -31.95 -1.24
N SER A 71 8.59 -30.85 -1.75
CA SER A 71 10.03 -30.64 -1.86
C SER A 71 10.66 -30.49 -0.47
N SER A 72 11.51 -31.44 -0.09
CA SER A 72 12.18 -31.57 1.21
C SER A 72 13.31 -30.56 1.44
N ALA A 73 13.11 -29.29 1.08
CA ALA A 73 13.90 -28.19 1.59
C ALA A 73 13.16 -27.65 2.81
N GLU A 74 13.44 -28.25 3.97
CA GLU A 74 13.04 -27.75 5.27
C GLU A 74 13.55 -26.31 5.42
N MET A 75 12.68 -25.34 5.17
CA MET A 75 13.04 -23.94 5.37
C MET A 75 11.90 -23.24 6.09
N VAL A 76 12.33 -22.38 6.99
CA VAL A 76 11.57 -21.60 7.97
C VAL A 76 10.64 -20.63 7.23
N TYR A 77 9.53 -21.10 6.66
CA TYR A 77 8.88 -20.39 5.55
C TYR A 77 7.61 -19.60 5.86
N ASN A 78 7.00 -19.73 7.05
CA ASN A 78 5.78 -18.97 7.37
C ASN A 78 6.08 -17.55 7.90
N LYS A 79 7.25 -17.34 8.54
CA LYS A 79 7.70 -16.01 8.96
C LYS A 79 8.23 -15.20 7.78
N THR A 80 8.96 -15.82 6.85
CA THR A 80 9.66 -15.13 5.76
C THR A 80 8.73 -14.53 4.69
N SER A 81 7.58 -15.15 4.39
CA SER A 81 6.63 -14.65 3.38
C SER A 81 5.82 -13.46 3.88
N ALA A 82 5.30 -13.56 5.10
CA ALA A 82 4.70 -12.43 5.78
C ALA A 82 5.73 -11.31 5.91
N VAL A 83 6.99 -11.62 6.26
CA VAL A 83 8.12 -10.67 6.28
C VAL A 83 8.34 -9.98 4.93
N ALA A 84 8.24 -10.66 3.79
CA ALA A 84 8.37 -10.00 2.48
C ALA A 84 7.24 -8.98 2.23
N CYS A 85 5.97 -9.34 2.49
CA CYS A 85 4.85 -8.41 2.41
C CYS A 85 4.99 -7.26 3.43
N PHE A 86 5.44 -7.54 4.66
CA PHE A 86 5.69 -6.55 5.70
C PHE A 86 6.76 -5.55 5.31
N ASN A 87 7.86 -6.02 4.73
CA ASN A 87 8.98 -5.18 4.31
C ASN A 87 8.53 -4.14 3.28
N GLU A 88 7.49 -4.43 2.50
CA GLU A 88 6.92 -3.51 1.53
C GLU A 88 5.79 -2.65 2.12
N ALA A 89 4.94 -3.21 2.99
CA ALA A 89 3.76 -2.53 3.53
C ALA A 89 4.09 -1.55 4.68
N ILE A 90 5.08 -1.86 5.52
CA ILE A 90 5.48 -1.00 6.65
C ILE A 90 5.90 0.39 6.16
N PRO A 91 6.81 0.53 5.17
CA PRO A 91 7.20 1.85 4.67
C PRO A 91 6.03 2.66 4.12
N VAL A 92 5.08 2.02 3.45
CA VAL A 92 3.87 2.70 2.91
C VAL A 92 3.01 3.25 4.04
N MET A 93 2.76 2.45 5.08
CA MET A 93 1.99 2.89 6.25
C MET A 93 2.71 4.03 6.99
N GLN A 94 4.00 3.88 7.23
CA GLN A 94 4.83 4.91 7.88
C GLN A 94 4.83 6.23 7.11
N TYR A 95 4.91 6.17 5.78
CA TYR A 95 4.81 7.35 4.93
C TYR A 95 3.47 8.09 5.12
N ILE A 96 2.35 7.37 5.09
CA ILE A 96 1.01 7.98 5.25
C ILE A 96 0.88 8.61 6.63
N ILE A 97 1.30 7.91 7.69
CA ILE A 97 1.27 8.41 9.07
C ILE A 97 2.15 9.65 9.23
N SER A 98 3.39 9.61 8.74
CA SER A 98 4.32 10.75 8.79
C SER A 98 3.72 11.98 8.10
N ARG A 99 3.07 11.80 6.95
CA ARG A 99 2.38 12.90 6.25
C ARG A 99 1.19 13.45 7.03
N LEU A 100 0.44 12.61 7.75
CA LEU A 100 -0.64 13.04 8.66
C LEU A 100 -0.10 13.81 9.87
N GLU A 101 1.05 13.41 10.41
CA GLU A 101 1.70 14.09 11.53
C GLU A 101 2.25 15.46 11.14
N GLU A 102 2.87 15.58 9.97
CA GLU A 102 3.33 16.87 9.44
C GLU A 102 2.20 17.90 9.30
N MET A 103 0.97 17.45 9.05
CA MET A 103 -0.21 18.32 9.01
C MET A 103 -0.61 18.88 10.39
N LYS A 104 -0.24 18.21 11.49
CA LYS A 104 -0.46 18.74 12.84
C LYS A 104 0.41 19.96 13.11
N THR A 105 1.62 19.98 12.54
CA THR A 105 2.58 21.09 12.67
C THR A 105 2.27 22.23 11.72
N PHE A 106 1.80 21.91 10.51
CA PHE A 106 1.40 22.88 9.49
C PHE A 106 -0.05 22.60 9.05
N PRO A 107 -1.06 23.19 9.69
CA PRO A 107 -2.46 22.98 9.33
C PRO A 107 -2.72 23.55 7.93
N LYS A 108 -2.57 22.68 6.92
CA LYS A 108 -3.01 22.87 5.53
C LYS A 108 -4.51 22.60 5.43
N SER A 109 -5.08 22.60 4.21
CA SER A 109 -6.50 22.32 4.01
C SER A 109 -6.90 20.95 4.58
N ASN A 110 -8.06 20.91 5.25
CA ASN A 110 -8.65 19.67 5.79
C ASN A 110 -8.83 18.59 4.72
N ASP A 111 -8.99 18.99 3.45
CA ASP A 111 -9.18 18.06 2.33
C ASP A 111 -7.98 17.11 2.16
N THR A 112 -6.75 17.59 2.39
CA THR A 112 -5.55 16.74 2.23
C THR A 112 -5.42 15.73 3.36
N ALA A 113 -5.89 16.09 4.57
CA ALA A 113 -5.98 15.14 5.68
C ALA A 113 -7.01 14.04 5.37
N VAL A 114 -8.16 14.40 4.78
CA VAL A 114 -9.17 13.43 4.33
C VAL A 114 -8.58 12.48 3.28
N TYR A 115 -7.86 12.99 2.27
CA TYR A 115 -7.14 12.18 1.28
C TYR A 115 -6.23 11.13 1.93
N LEU A 116 -5.38 11.56 2.88
CA LEU A 116 -4.45 10.66 3.57
C LEU A 116 -5.18 9.64 4.45
N LEU A 117 -6.25 10.04 5.13
CA LEU A 117 -7.07 9.14 5.94
C LEU A 117 -7.77 8.08 5.07
N GLU A 118 -8.26 8.45 3.89
CA GLU A 118 -8.82 7.49 2.94
C GLU A 118 -7.76 6.53 2.38
N CYS A 119 -6.53 7.03 2.13
CA CYS A 119 -5.40 6.16 1.76
C CYS A 119 -5.07 5.19 2.89
N LEU A 120 -5.00 5.65 4.14
CA LEU A 120 -4.74 4.80 5.31
C LEU A 120 -5.84 3.75 5.48
N LEU A 121 -7.10 4.16 5.37
CA LEU A 121 -8.25 3.25 5.46
C LEU A 121 -8.21 2.19 4.35
N THR A 122 -7.88 2.60 3.11
CA THR A 122 -7.74 1.66 2.00
C THR A 122 -6.61 0.67 2.27
N LEU A 123 -5.44 1.15 2.72
CA LEU A 123 -4.31 0.28 3.06
C LEU A 123 -4.68 -0.72 4.16
N VAL A 124 -5.24 -0.26 5.27
CA VAL A 124 -5.62 -1.15 6.40
C VAL A 124 -6.71 -2.14 5.98
N ASN A 125 -7.70 -1.72 5.20
CA ASN A 125 -8.75 -2.65 4.74
C ASN A 125 -8.26 -3.66 3.70
N THR A 126 -7.19 -3.32 2.97
CA THR A 126 -6.64 -4.20 1.95
C THR A 126 -5.60 -5.14 2.53
N LEU A 127 -4.79 -4.77 3.53
CA LEU A 127 -3.72 -5.64 4.04
C LEU A 127 -4.24 -7.02 4.53
N PRO A 128 -3.47 -8.10 4.31
CA PRO A 128 -3.85 -9.44 4.78
C PRO A 128 -4.06 -9.47 6.31
N GLN A 129 -4.96 -10.32 6.80
CA GLN A 129 -5.17 -10.46 8.26
C GLN A 129 -3.92 -10.93 9.02
N SER A 130 -3.05 -11.69 8.37
CA SER A 130 -1.73 -12.04 8.91
C SER A 130 -0.85 -10.82 9.15
N VAL A 131 -1.12 -9.71 8.44
CA VAL A 131 -0.41 -8.45 8.63
C VAL A 131 -0.92 -7.68 9.83
N HIS A 132 -2.24 -7.67 10.05
CA HIS A 132 -2.88 -7.00 11.19
C HIS A 132 -2.48 -7.58 12.54
N THR A 133 -2.14 -8.86 12.59
CA THR A 133 -1.74 -9.52 13.85
C THR A 133 -0.24 -9.37 14.15
N ASN A 134 0.52 -8.66 13.30
CA ASN A 134 1.94 -8.42 13.53
C ASN A 134 2.16 -7.24 14.48
N THR A 135 2.95 -7.48 15.53
CA THR A 135 3.31 -6.49 16.53
C THR A 135 3.94 -5.23 15.93
N HIS A 136 4.70 -5.35 14.84
CA HIS A 136 5.34 -4.21 14.14
C HIS A 136 4.36 -3.25 13.45
N PHE A 137 3.08 -3.61 13.29
CA PHE A 137 2.03 -2.72 12.80
C PHE A 137 1.22 -2.05 13.93
N THR A 138 1.34 -2.56 15.16
CA THR A 138 0.52 -2.14 16.31
C THR A 138 1.29 -1.35 17.38
N THR A 139 2.60 -1.17 17.21
CA THR A 139 3.50 -0.39 18.09
C THR A 139 4.26 0.64 17.29
#